data_AF-A0A7Y2JCI3-F1
#
_entry.id   AF-A0A7Y2JCI3-F1
#
_cell.length_a   1.000
_cell.length_b   1.000
_cell.length_c   1.000
_cell.angle_alpha   90.00
_cell.angle_beta   90.00
_cell.angle_gamma   90.00
#
_symmetry.space_group_name_H-M   'P 1'
#
loop_
_entity.id
_entity.type
_entity.pdbx_description
1 polymer ?
#
loop_
_entity_poly.entity_id
_entity_poly.type
_entity_poly.pdbx_seq_one_letter_code
_entity_poly.pdbx_strand_id
1 'polypeptide(L)'
;MRGKISDFGIPEIFQLVASQQKSGALTIRGDGRETVFLFSDGMIVDVQPDRHRAQHALLGNMLVAAGYLTAEELRRILVLQEKEGRKIGEILVEKGKISREKLAKYLYLQVKDSIY
;
A
#
# COMPACT_ATOMS: atom_id res chain seq x y z
N MET A 1 16.87 6.54 -26.40
CA MET A 1 17.85 5.86 -25.51
C MET A 1 17.07 5.12 -24.43
N ARG A 2 17.25 3.80 -24.28
CA ARG A 2 16.66 3.01 -23.17
C ARG A 2 17.67 2.97 -22.04
N GLY A 3 17.56 3.90 -21.09
CA GLY A 3 18.35 3.88 -19.84
C GLY A 3 17.67 2.99 -18.82
N LYS A 4 18.42 2.09 -18.17
CA LYS A 4 17.95 1.37 -17.00
C LYS A 4 17.76 2.40 -15.88
N ILE A 5 16.54 2.47 -15.35
CA ILE A 5 16.14 3.35 -14.23
C ILE A 5 16.90 3.02 -12.91
N SER A 6 17.72 1.96 -12.91
CA SER A 6 18.55 1.50 -11.79
C SER A 6 19.66 2.47 -11.36
N ASP A 7 20.06 3.41 -12.22
CA ASP A 7 21.20 4.33 -11.97
C ASP A 7 20.77 5.75 -11.58
N PHE A 8 19.47 6.03 -11.51
CA PHE A 8 18.94 7.33 -11.09
C PHE A 8 18.49 7.25 -9.63
N GLY A 9 19.09 8.06 -8.76
CA GLY A 9 18.51 8.32 -7.46
C GLY A 9 17.18 9.06 -7.59
N ILE A 10 16.35 8.95 -6.56
CA ILE A 10 15.09 9.69 -6.46
C ILE A 10 15.29 11.22 -6.58
N PRO A 11 16.35 11.83 -6.01
CA PRO A 11 16.62 13.27 -6.19
C PRO A 11 16.81 13.69 -7.66
N GLU A 12 17.48 12.87 -8.47
CA GLU A 12 17.76 13.16 -9.88
C GLU A 12 16.48 13.14 -10.72
N ILE A 13 15.55 12.22 -10.41
CA ILE A 13 14.23 12.18 -11.07
C ILE A 13 13.43 13.45 -10.73
N PHE A 14 13.46 13.89 -9.48
CA PHE A 14 12.79 15.13 -9.09
C PHE A 14 13.41 16.37 -9.74
N GLN A 15 14.74 16.46 -9.79
CA GLN A 15 15.43 17.54 -10.50
C GLN A 15 15.09 17.55 -12.00
N LEU A 16 14.92 16.37 -12.61
CA LEU A 16 14.55 16.27 -14.02
C LEU A 16 13.12 16.78 -14.29
N VAL A 17 12.16 16.46 -13.42
CA VAL A 17 10.78 16.96 -13.53
C VAL A 17 10.73 18.47 -13.32
N ALA A 18 11.47 18.97 -12.33
CA ALA A 18 11.58 20.40 -12.04
C ALA A 18 12.22 21.20 -13.19
N SER A 19 13.36 20.75 -13.71
CA SER A 19 14.09 21.43 -14.80
C SER A 19 13.31 21.49 -16.11
N GLN A 20 12.45 20.50 -16.37
CA GLN A 20 11.59 20.46 -17.56
C GLN A 20 10.22 21.13 -17.35
N GLN A 21 9.96 21.70 -16.17
CA GLN A 21 8.67 22.32 -15.80
C GLN A 21 7.47 21.42 -16.11
N LYS A 22 7.63 20.11 -15.89
CA LYS A 22 6.59 19.14 -16.21
C LYS A 22 5.51 19.13 -15.14
N SER A 23 4.26 19.17 -15.59
CA SER A 23 3.08 18.94 -14.76
C SER A 23 2.57 17.51 -14.97
N GLY A 24 2.06 16.87 -13.92
CA GLY A 24 1.54 15.51 -13.98
C GLY A 24 1.80 14.68 -12.72
N ALA A 25 1.55 13.38 -12.79
CA ALA A 25 1.77 12.46 -11.68
C ALA A 25 3.04 11.62 -11.91
N LEU A 26 3.92 11.56 -10.91
CA LEU A 26 5.03 10.62 -10.86
C LEU A 26 4.71 9.54 -9.82
N THR A 27 4.64 8.30 -10.27
CA THR A 27 4.40 7.16 -9.40
C THR A 27 5.71 6.44 -9.10
N ILE A 28 6.10 6.43 -7.83
CA ILE A 28 7.27 5.73 -7.33
C ILE A 28 6.82 4.44 -6.66
N ARG A 29 7.40 3.30 -7.08
CA ARG A 29 7.15 1.98 -6.49
C ARG A 29 8.43 1.42 -5.89
N GLY A 30 8.41 1.02 -4.62
CA GLY A 30 9.54 0.39 -3.94
C GLY A 30 9.09 -0.36 -2.69
N ASP A 31 9.68 -1.53 -2.41
CA ASP A 31 9.34 -2.41 -1.28
C ASP A 31 7.83 -2.54 -1.06
N GLY A 32 7.08 -2.79 -2.15
CA GLY A 32 5.62 -2.97 -2.10
C GLY A 32 4.86 -1.74 -1.62
N ARG A 33 5.42 -0.53 -1.77
CA ARG A 33 4.76 0.76 -1.54
C ARG A 33 4.67 1.49 -2.86
N GLU A 34 3.51 2.07 -3.12
CA GLU A 34 3.31 3.01 -4.22
C GLU A 34 3.10 4.41 -3.64
N THR A 35 3.91 5.39 -4.04
CA THR A 35 3.71 6.80 -3.68
C THR A 35 3.56 7.60 -4.95
N VAL A 36 2.47 8.36 -5.03
CA VAL A 36 2.18 9.22 -6.17
C VAL A 36 2.51 10.66 -5.78
N PHE A 37 3.38 11.30 -6.54
CA PHE A 37 3.74 12.70 -6.39
C PHE A 37 3.04 13.50 -7.49
N LEU A 38 2.29 14.53 -7.15
CA LEU A 38 1.65 15.42 -8.11
C LEU A 38 2.53 16.65 -8.34
N PHE A 39 2.75 16.98 -9.61
CA PHE A 39 3.55 18.11 -10.05
C PHE A 39 2.71 19.14 -10.81
N SER A 40 2.99 20.41 -10.56
CA SER A 40 2.55 21.54 -11.38
C SER A 40 3.75 22.44 -11.65
N ASP A 41 4.04 22.73 -12.91
CA ASP A 41 5.12 23.61 -13.35
C ASP A 41 6.49 23.21 -12.78
N GLY A 42 6.72 21.89 -12.67
CA GLY A 42 7.93 21.32 -12.09
C GLY A 42 7.97 21.30 -10.56
N MET A 43 6.97 21.83 -9.87
CA MET A 43 6.88 21.87 -8.41
C MET A 43 5.98 20.76 -7.86
N ILE A 44 6.36 20.14 -6.74
CA ILE A 44 5.51 19.18 -6.04
C ILE A 44 4.37 19.94 -5.36
N VAL A 45 3.13 19.62 -5.71
CA VAL A 45 1.92 20.22 -5.13
C VAL A 45 1.19 19.28 -4.17
N ASP A 46 1.39 17.97 -4.28
CA ASP A 46 0.78 16.97 -3.39
C ASP A 46 1.58 15.66 -3.40
N VAL A 47 1.44 14.86 -2.33
CA VAL A 47 2.03 13.53 -2.19
C VAL A 47 0.99 12.57 -1.62
N GLN A 48 0.64 11.55 -2.40
CA GLN A 48 -0.33 10.54 -2.03
C GLN A 48 0.39 9.22 -1.72
N PRO A 49 0.50 8.83 -0.44
CA PRO A 49 1.05 7.54 -0.06
C PRO A 49 0.06 6.40 -0.34
N ASP A 50 0.58 5.17 -0.40
CA ASP A 50 -0.19 3.94 -0.57
C ASP A 50 -1.23 3.77 0.55
N ARG A 51 -2.48 4.16 0.25
CA ARG A 51 -3.62 4.00 1.16
C ARG A 51 -4.06 2.54 1.27
N HIS A 52 -3.80 1.71 0.26
CA HIS A 52 -4.19 0.29 0.27
C HIS A 52 -3.42 -0.47 1.34
N ARG A 53 -2.10 -0.24 1.49
CA ARG A 53 -1.35 -0.86 2.59
C ARG A 53 -1.84 -0.41 3.96
N ALA A 54 -2.12 0.88 4.15
CA ALA A 54 -2.65 1.40 5.41
C ALA A 54 -3.99 0.72 5.78
N GLN A 55 -4.86 0.53 4.80
CA GLN A 55 -6.11 -0.21 4.94
C GLN A 55 -5.87 -1.69 5.30
N HIS A 56 -4.96 -2.39 4.62
CA HIS A 56 -4.66 -3.79 4.93
C HIS A 56 -4.02 -3.97 6.31
N ALA A 57 -3.15 -3.03 6.73
CA ALA A 57 -2.60 -3.00 8.07
C ALA A 57 -3.68 -2.80 9.14
N LEU A 58 -4.67 -1.93 8.87
CA LEU A 58 -5.81 -1.73 9.76
C LEU A 58 -6.61 -3.02 9.94
N LEU A 59 -6.99 -3.69 8.84
CA LEU A 59 -7.69 -4.97 8.91
C LEU A 59 -6.87 -6.02 9.66
N GLY A 60 -5.57 -6.14 9.35
CA GLY A 60 -4.66 -7.05 10.03
C GLY A 60 -4.61 -6.82 11.53
N ASN A 61 -4.47 -5.57 11.96
CA ASN A 61 -4.44 -5.17 13.36
C ASN A 61 -5.76 -5.47 14.08
N MET A 62 -6.91 -5.22 13.43
CA MET A 62 -8.22 -5.58 13.97
C MET A 62 -8.37 -7.08 14.18
N LEU A 63 -7.84 -7.89 13.24
CA LEU A 63 -7.89 -9.35 13.34
C LEU A 63 -6.93 -9.90 14.42
N VAL A 64 -5.81 -9.21 14.67
CA VAL A 64 -4.94 -9.51 15.81
C VAL A 64 -5.63 -9.17 17.13
N ALA A 65 -6.23 -7.98 17.24
CA ALA A 65 -6.98 -7.56 18.42
C ALA A 65 -8.16 -8.49 18.73
N ALA A 66 -8.80 -9.03 17.69
CA ALA A 66 -9.87 -10.01 17.79
C ALA A 66 -9.40 -11.45 18.05
N GLY A 67 -8.09 -11.71 18.10
CA GLY A 67 -7.51 -13.02 18.39
C GLY A 67 -7.54 -14.02 17.23
N TYR A 68 -7.90 -13.59 16.01
CA TYR A 68 -7.84 -14.46 14.81
C TYR A 68 -6.40 -14.65 14.31
N LEU A 69 -5.52 -13.73 14.67
CA LEU A 69 -4.11 -13.72 14.30
C LEU A 69 -3.23 -13.35 15.48
N THR A 70 -2.04 -13.93 15.53
CA THR A 70 -0.93 -13.36 16.30
C THR A 70 -0.22 -12.28 15.49
N ALA A 71 0.48 -11.37 16.18
CA ALA A 71 1.29 -10.34 15.51
C ALA A 71 2.35 -10.94 14.57
N GLU A 72 2.87 -12.13 14.90
CA GLU A 72 3.84 -12.83 14.06
C GLU A 72 3.21 -13.45 12.80
N GLU A 73 2.01 -14.05 12.93
CA GLU A 73 1.25 -14.53 11.78
C GLU A 73 0.87 -13.38 10.85
N LEU A 74 0.46 -12.23 11.39
CA LEU A 74 0.15 -11.04 10.59
C LEU A 74 1.38 -10.59 9.78
N ARG A 75 2.57 -10.53 10.40
CA ARG A 75 3.81 -10.19 9.69
C ARG A 75 4.10 -11.14 8.53
N ARG A 76 3.95 -12.46 8.75
CA ARG A 76 4.16 -13.46 7.69
C ARG A 76 3.18 -13.28 6.53
N ILE A 77 1.92 -12.99 6.83
CA ILE A 77 0.88 -12.81 5.82
C ILE A 77 1.11 -11.51 5.03
N LEU A 78 1.55 -10.43 5.67
CA LEU A 78 1.90 -9.18 4.99
C LEU A 78 3.04 -9.37 3.98
N VAL A 79 4.07 -10.14 4.33
CA VAL A 79 5.17 -10.47 3.42
C VAL A 79 4.70 -11.32 2.24
N LEU A 80 3.78 -12.27 2.48
CA LEU A 80 3.18 -13.10 1.41
C LEU A 80 2.31 -12.26 0.47
N GLN A 81 1.50 -11.35 1.02
CA GLN A 81 0.71 -10.41 0.24
C GLN A 81 1.58 -9.57 -0.70
N GLU A 82 2.71 -9.06 -0.20
CA GLU A 82 3.62 -8.22 -0.99
C GLU A 82 4.25 -8.99 -2.16
N LYS A 83 4.57 -10.27 -1.96
CA LYS A 83 5.15 -11.13 -2.99
C LYS A 83 4.14 -11.66 -4.00
N GLU A 84 2.93 -11.98 -3.55
CA GLU A 84 1.92 -12.68 -4.36
C GLU A 84 0.79 -11.76 -4.87
N GLY A 85 0.68 -10.53 -4.37
CA GLY A 85 -0.41 -9.59 -4.71
C GLY A 85 -1.79 -9.99 -4.18
N ARG A 86 -1.85 -10.96 -3.25
CA ARG A 86 -3.10 -11.53 -2.74
C ARG A 86 -3.64 -10.77 -1.54
N LYS A 87 -4.97 -10.75 -1.37
CA LYS A 87 -5.59 -10.06 -0.23
C LYS A 87 -5.44 -10.88 1.04
N ILE A 88 -5.07 -10.23 2.15
CA ILE A 88 -4.99 -10.86 3.49
C ILE A 88 -6.25 -11.66 3.82
N GLY A 89 -7.44 -11.09 3.58
CA GLY A 89 -8.71 -11.73 3.87
C GLY A 89 -8.90 -13.07 3.13
N GLU A 90 -8.46 -13.16 1.88
CA GLU A 90 -8.54 -14.39 1.09
C GLU A 90 -7.61 -15.47 1.66
N ILE A 91 -6.37 -15.09 1.99
CA ILE A 91 -5.38 -15.98 2.62
C ILE A 91 -5.91 -16.55 3.94
N LEU A 92 -6.61 -15.73 4.73
CA LEU A 92 -7.15 -16.15 6.03
C LEU A 92 -8.36 -17.08 5.92
N VAL A 93 -9.23 -16.84 4.95
CA VAL A 93 -10.39 -17.70 4.68
C VAL A 93 -9.92 -19.06 4.17
N GLU A 94 -8.97 -19.09 3.24
CA GLU A 94 -8.38 -20.34 2.73
C GLU A 94 -7.68 -21.14 3.83
N LYS A 95 -6.99 -20.47 4.76
CA LYS A 95 -6.36 -21.10 5.91
C LYS A 95 -7.35 -21.50 7.02
N GLY A 96 -8.64 -21.25 6.86
CA GLY A 96 -9.67 -21.56 7.86
C GLY A 96 -9.59 -20.73 9.15
N LYS A 97 -8.82 -19.63 9.14
CA LYS A 97 -8.60 -18.77 10.31
C LYS A 97 -9.79 -17.86 10.59
N ILE A 98 -10.57 -17.53 9.56
CA ILE A 98 -11.79 -16.73 9.66
C ILE A 98 -12.81 -17.20 8.62
N SER A 99 -14.10 -17.17 8.96
CA SER A 99 -15.16 -17.44 7.99
C SER A 99 -15.38 -16.22 7.07
N ARG A 100 -15.98 -16.43 5.90
CA ARG A 100 -16.34 -15.33 4.98
C ARG A 100 -17.30 -14.33 5.63
N GLU A 101 -18.27 -14.80 6.43
CA GLU A 101 -19.21 -13.88 7.10
C GLU A 101 -18.51 -13.00 8.13
N LYS A 102 -17.60 -13.58 8.92
CA LYS A 102 -16.83 -12.82 9.91
C LYS A 102 -15.89 -11.81 9.24
N LEU A 103 -15.21 -12.21 8.16
CA LEU A 103 -14.36 -11.31 7.40
C LEU A 103 -15.15 -10.11 6.85
N ALA A 104 -16.35 -10.34 6.30
CA ALA A 104 -17.21 -9.27 5.80
C ALA A 104 -17.57 -8.25 6.90
N LYS A 105 -17.82 -8.72 8.13
CA LYS A 105 -18.06 -7.83 9.28
C LYS A 105 -16.86 -6.94 9.61
N TYR A 106 -15.64 -7.48 9.60
CA TYR A 106 -14.43 -6.69 9.87
C TYR A 106 -14.11 -5.71 8.74
N LEU A 107 -14.34 -6.09 7.49
CA LEU A 107 -14.22 -5.17 6.34
C LEU A 107 -15.20 -4.00 6.45
N TYR A 108 -16.44 -4.24 6.89
CA TYR A 108 -17.41 -3.17 7.13
C TYR A 108 -16.95 -2.20 8.23
N LEU A 109 -16.44 -2.73 9.35
CA LEU A 109 -15.89 -1.93 10.44
C LEU A 109 -14.68 -1.08 9.99
N GLN A 110 -13.79 -1.67 9.20
CA GLN A 110 -12.62 -0.99 8.65
C GLN A 110 -13.01 0.20 7.77
N VAL A 111 -14.01 0.06 6.90
CA VAL A 111 -14.51 1.15 6.06
C VAL A 111 -15.12 2.25 6.94
N LYS A 112 -15.89 1.88 7.96
CA LYS A 112 -16.49 2.83 8.89
C LYS A 112 -15.44 3.67 9.63
N ASP A 113 -14.36 3.05 10.10
CA ASP A 113 -13.27 3.75 10.80
C ASP A 113 -12.40 4.61 9.87
N SER A 114 -12.44 4.37 8.55
CA SER A 114 -11.71 5.19 7.57
C SER A 114 -12.44 6.46 7.13
N ILE A 115 -13.74 6.56 7.44
CA ILE A 115 -14.61 7.67 7.04
C ILE A 115 -14.77 8.71 8.18
N TYR A 116 -14.44 8.34 9.41
CA TYR A 116 -14.42 9.23 10.58
C TYR A 116 -13.00 9.64 10.93
#